data_AF-A0A3A9E0T1-F1
#
_entry.id   AF-A0A3A9E0T1-F1
#
_cell.length_a   1.000
_cell.length_b   1.000
_cell.length_c   1.000
_cell.angle_alpha   90.00
_cell.angle_beta   90.00
_cell.angle_gamma   90.00
#
_symmetry.space_group_name_H-M   'P 1'
#
loop_
_entity.id
_entity.type
_entity.pdbx_description
1 polymer ?
#
loop_
_entity_poly.entity_id
_entity_poly.type
_entity_poly.pdbx_seq_one_letter_code
_entity_poly.pdbx_strand_id
1 'polypeptide(L)'
;ILHLSMRLMNQHGERKNLWETEGYQGHPVFYEVNGQPFEGKVEEGILLHSMEGDEIQKVAVSLDMDSFPEMFYIEQPVEVDVEWPKEEPKQNYVPLWGIMGGLGGALLCIFFLWKKRDRATLIYVEKGNHGQNLEKYETKSCQYTGKLNIYVVQSKSGKDYPPSTFFLFGRKSTRMTFAWILEQCKIKLGSSGPEDIVFYPGADKAVIVMDQSKQCTVMRGMEILKKGIGYPVFYHEKLTITLEDGMTELEIHYKNLKPRERDM
;
A
#
# COMPACT_ATOMS: atom_id res chain seq x y z
N ILE A 1 -21.16 28.80 28.18
CA ILE A 1 -22.51 29.06 28.75
C ILE A 1 -22.51 28.49 30.16
N LEU A 2 -22.86 29.31 31.15
CA LEU A 2 -22.92 28.95 32.55
C LEU A 2 -24.39 28.75 32.94
N HIS A 3 -24.68 27.64 33.62
CA HIS A 3 -26.01 27.30 34.10
C HIS A 3 -26.06 27.44 35.62
N LEU A 4 -26.87 28.37 36.12
CA LEU A 4 -27.13 28.57 37.54
C LEU A 4 -28.41 27.83 37.90
N SER A 5 -28.38 27.12 39.02
CA SER A 5 -29.56 26.53 39.65
C SER A 5 -29.72 27.15 41.03
N MET A 6 -30.87 27.76 41.27
CA MET A 6 -31.19 28.41 42.53
C MET A 6 -32.22 27.56 43.27
N ARG A 7 -32.08 27.46 44.60
CA ARG A 7 -33.00 26.73 45.49
C ARG A 7 -33.19 27.52 46.77
N LEU A 8 -34.40 27.49 47.31
CA LEU A 8 -34.71 28.16 48.57
C LEU A 8 -34.66 27.16 49.73
N MET A 9 -33.58 27.20 50.51
CA MET A 9 -33.37 26.25 51.60
C MET A 9 -33.74 26.85 52.95
N ASN A 10 -34.54 26.14 53.74
CA ASN A 10 -34.81 26.55 55.11
C ASN A 10 -33.56 26.36 55.99
N GLN A 11 -33.08 27.42 56.64
CA GLN A 11 -31.95 27.35 57.57
C GLN A 11 -32.32 26.76 58.94
N HIS A 12 -33.62 26.74 59.31
CA HIS A 12 -34.11 26.25 60.59
C HIS A 12 -34.91 24.94 60.41
N GLY A 13 -34.39 23.81 60.90
CA GLY A 13 -35.01 22.48 60.77
C GLY A 13 -34.29 21.56 59.78
N GLU A 14 -35.02 20.69 59.08
CA GLU A 14 -34.48 19.60 58.24
C GLU A 14 -33.78 20.04 56.93
N ARG A 15 -33.41 21.32 56.76
CA ARG A 15 -32.79 21.86 55.52
C ARG A 15 -33.50 21.37 54.26
N LYS A 16 -34.82 21.51 54.22
CA LYS A 16 -35.64 21.16 53.05
C LYS A 16 -35.72 22.34 52.09
N ASN A 17 -35.84 22.03 50.80
CA ASN A 17 -36.12 23.00 49.76
C ASN A 17 -37.59 23.42 49.85
N LEU A 18 -37.83 24.71 50.10
CA LEU A 18 -39.18 25.25 50.27
C LEU A 18 -39.96 25.30 48.96
N TRP A 19 -39.25 25.40 47.83
CA TRP A 19 -39.81 25.44 46.49
C TRP A 19 -40.30 24.08 45.97
N GLU A 20 -39.97 22.96 46.63
CA GLU A 20 -40.50 21.63 46.26
C GLU A 20 -41.99 21.45 46.60
N THR A 21 -42.59 22.40 47.33
CA THR A 21 -44.02 22.39 47.64
C THR A 21 -44.84 22.69 46.38
N GLU A 22 -45.92 21.94 46.13
CA GLU A 22 -46.77 22.08 44.92
C GLU A 22 -47.24 23.53 44.64
N GLY A 23 -47.38 24.36 45.67
CA GLY A 23 -47.80 25.76 45.54
C GLY A 23 -46.80 26.68 44.83
N TYR A 24 -45.53 26.28 44.71
CA TYR A 24 -44.49 27.09 44.04
C TYR A 24 -44.21 26.65 42.60
N GLN A 25 -44.77 25.53 42.14
CA GLN A 25 -44.59 25.06 40.77
C GLN A 25 -45.20 26.06 39.76
N GLY A 26 -44.36 26.58 38.85
CA GLY A 26 -44.76 27.55 37.84
C GLY A 26 -44.93 28.98 38.37
N HIS A 27 -44.61 29.24 39.64
CA HIS A 27 -44.70 30.58 40.24
C HIS A 27 -43.64 31.51 39.64
N PRO A 28 -44.01 32.70 39.14
CA PRO A 28 -43.05 33.67 38.63
C PRO A 28 -42.23 34.27 39.78
N VAL A 29 -40.92 34.33 39.58
CA VAL A 29 -39.96 34.90 40.51
C VAL A 29 -39.13 35.93 39.76
N PHE A 30 -39.11 37.15 40.28
CA PHE A 30 -38.20 38.20 39.82
C PHE A 30 -36.89 38.11 40.61
N TYR A 31 -35.77 38.11 39.89
CA TYR A 31 -34.44 37.95 40.49
C TYR A 31 -33.42 38.76 39.70
N GLU A 32 -32.36 39.21 40.37
CA GLU A 32 -31.24 39.89 39.74
C GLU A 32 -30.00 38.99 39.78
N VAL A 33 -29.29 38.92 38.65
CA VAL A 33 -27.98 38.27 38.55
C VAL A 33 -26.98 39.34 38.19
N ASN A 34 -25.98 39.56 39.04
CA ASN A 34 -24.97 40.62 38.91
C ASN A 34 -25.60 42.02 38.71
N GLY A 35 -26.74 42.29 39.36
CA GLY A 35 -27.46 43.57 39.30
C GLY A 35 -28.29 43.79 38.03
N GLN A 36 -28.46 42.78 37.17
CA GLN A 36 -29.39 42.82 36.04
C GLN A 36 -30.68 42.05 36.39
N PRO A 37 -31.88 42.64 36.17
CA PRO A 37 -33.15 42.01 36.51
C PRO A 37 -33.58 40.98 35.47
N PHE A 38 -34.10 39.85 35.95
CA PHE A 38 -34.64 38.74 35.19
C PHE A 38 -35.95 38.24 35.80
N GLU A 39 -36.78 37.63 34.96
CA GLU A 39 -38.00 36.93 35.37
C GLU A 39 -37.84 35.46 35.00
N GLY A 40 -38.18 34.57 35.93
CA GLY A 40 -38.19 33.14 35.69
C GLY A 40 -39.29 32.44 36.46
N LYS A 41 -39.44 31.14 36.25
CA LYS A 41 -40.42 30.33 36.94
C LYS A 41 -39.73 29.22 37.69
N VAL A 42 -40.26 28.89 38.86
CA VAL A 42 -39.81 27.73 39.63
C VAL A 42 -40.38 26.48 38.98
N GLU A 43 -39.51 25.58 38.53
CA GLU A 43 -39.89 24.29 37.97
C GLU A 43 -39.18 23.18 38.77
N GLU A 44 -39.96 22.21 39.27
CA GLU A 44 -39.47 21.09 40.08
C GLU A 44 -38.65 21.56 41.30
N GLY A 45 -39.08 22.68 41.90
CA GLY A 45 -38.42 23.29 43.06
C GLY A 45 -37.09 24.00 42.76
N ILE A 46 -36.77 24.26 41.48
CA ILE A 46 -35.53 24.91 41.05
C ILE A 46 -35.86 26.08 40.13
N LEU A 47 -35.11 27.16 40.27
CA LEU A 47 -35.08 28.27 39.30
C LEU A 47 -33.78 28.18 38.49
N LEU A 48 -33.91 28.03 37.16
CA LEU A 48 -32.78 27.89 36.24
C LEU A 48 -32.50 29.21 35.52
N HIS A 49 -31.24 29.63 35.51
CA HIS A 49 -30.77 30.78 34.74
C HIS A 49 -29.55 30.38 33.92
N SER A 50 -29.49 30.81 32.66
CA SER A 50 -28.35 30.54 31.77
C SER A 50 -27.79 31.86 31.24
N MET A 51 -26.48 32.03 31.36
CA MET A 51 -25.77 33.23 30.92
C MET A 51 -24.49 32.88 30.17
N GLU A 52 -24.03 33.80 29.31
CA GLU A 52 -22.68 33.72 28.77
C GLU A 52 -21.68 34.00 29.90
N GLY A 53 -20.73 33.08 30.09
CA GLY A 53 -19.94 33.02 31.31
C GLY A 53 -18.46 33.28 31.12
N ASP A 54 -17.97 33.56 29.90
CA ASP A 54 -16.53 33.64 29.66
C ASP A 54 -15.85 34.61 30.66
N GLU A 55 -14.89 34.09 31.43
CA GLU A 55 -14.09 34.79 32.44
C GLU A 55 -14.80 35.27 33.74
N ILE A 56 -16.06 34.90 33.98
CA ILE A 56 -16.75 35.27 35.23
C ILE A 56 -16.19 34.45 36.40
N GLN A 57 -15.66 35.13 37.42
CA GLN A 57 -15.10 34.48 38.62
C GLN A 57 -16.10 34.39 39.77
N LYS A 58 -17.06 35.32 39.84
CA LYS A 58 -18.08 35.41 40.88
C LYS A 58 -19.42 35.79 40.28
N VAL A 59 -20.48 35.16 40.78
CA VAL A 59 -21.86 35.49 40.45
C VAL A 59 -22.60 35.89 41.72
N ALA A 60 -23.18 37.08 41.74
CA ALA A 60 -24.05 37.57 42.81
C ALA A 60 -25.52 37.42 42.40
N VAL A 61 -26.33 36.79 43.24
CA VAL A 61 -27.77 36.59 42.98
C VAL A 61 -28.59 37.21 44.10
N SER A 62 -29.61 37.99 43.73
CA SER A 62 -30.65 38.53 44.62
C SER A 62 -32.04 38.18 44.09
N LEU A 63 -32.98 37.92 44.99
CA LEU A 63 -34.38 37.63 44.73
C LEU A 63 -35.23 38.81 45.19
N ASP A 64 -36.21 39.17 44.38
CA ASP A 64 -37.26 40.11 44.79
C ASP A 64 -38.25 39.39 45.73
N MET A 65 -38.31 39.87 46.97
CA MET A 65 -39.13 39.27 48.01
C MET A 65 -40.60 39.65 47.90
N ASP A 66 -40.93 40.73 47.19
CA ASP A 66 -42.31 41.16 47.00
C ASP A 66 -43.09 40.22 46.06
N SER A 67 -42.37 39.32 45.37
CA SER A 67 -42.92 38.28 44.50
C SER A 67 -43.52 37.10 45.25
N PHE A 68 -43.29 36.97 46.57
CA PHE A 68 -43.73 35.84 47.36
C PHE A 68 -44.87 36.22 48.32
N PRO A 69 -45.90 35.36 48.48
CA PRO A 69 -46.98 35.61 49.43
C PRO A 69 -46.54 35.45 50.90
N GLU A 70 -45.41 34.79 51.13
CA GLU A 70 -44.81 34.55 52.45
C GLU A 70 -43.64 35.49 52.69
N MET A 71 -43.49 35.99 53.93
CA MET A 71 -42.33 36.81 54.30
C MET A 71 -41.12 35.92 54.58
N PHE A 72 -40.16 35.94 53.65
CA PHE A 72 -38.86 35.30 53.81
C PHE A 72 -37.80 36.30 54.29
N TYR A 73 -36.96 35.87 55.24
CA TYR A 73 -35.72 36.56 55.57
C TYR A 73 -34.56 35.76 54.98
N ILE A 74 -33.94 36.31 53.93
CA ILE A 74 -32.75 35.71 53.28
C ILE A 74 -31.63 36.75 53.32
N GLU A 75 -30.42 36.30 53.63
CA GLU A 75 -29.23 37.12 53.47
C GLU A 75 -28.91 37.24 51.97
N GLN A 76 -29.05 38.45 51.42
CA GLN A 76 -28.84 38.74 50.00
C GLN A 76 -27.90 39.95 49.83
N PRO A 77 -27.08 39.99 48.78
CA PRO A 77 -26.95 39.02 47.68
C PRO A 77 -26.13 37.77 48.07
N VAL A 78 -26.43 36.64 47.43
CA VAL A 78 -25.64 35.40 47.58
C VAL A 78 -24.53 35.40 46.53
N GLU A 79 -23.28 35.40 46.97
CA GLU A 79 -22.11 35.27 46.09
C GLU A 79 -21.70 33.81 45.90
N VAL A 80 -21.50 33.39 44.65
CA VAL A 80 -21.01 32.04 44.29
C VAL A 80 -19.76 32.18 43.42
N ASP A 81 -18.67 31.54 43.83
CA ASP A 81 -17.43 31.44 43.04
C ASP A 81 -17.61 30.43 41.89
N VAL A 82 -17.17 30.79 40.69
CA VAL A 82 -17.27 29.96 39.49
C VAL A 82 -15.94 29.27 39.20
N GLU A 83 -15.93 27.94 39.21
CA GLU A 83 -14.77 27.14 38.80
C GLU A 83 -14.83 26.77 37.32
N TRP A 84 -13.90 27.32 36.53
CA TRP A 84 -13.73 26.94 35.13
C TRP A 84 -12.96 25.63 35.00
N PRO A 85 -13.32 24.74 34.05
CA PRO A 85 -12.51 23.57 33.75
C PRO A 85 -11.12 24.04 33.30
N LYS A 86 -10.07 23.54 33.98
CA LYS A 86 -8.69 23.87 33.63
C LYS A 86 -8.40 23.37 32.21
N GLU A 87 -7.87 24.25 31.35
CA GLU A 87 -7.40 23.83 30.03
C GLU A 87 -6.37 22.70 30.17
N GLU A 88 -6.56 21.61 29.42
CA GLU A 88 -5.59 20.52 29.41
C GLU A 88 -4.25 20.98 28.82
N PRO A 89 -3.11 20.54 29.38
CA PRO A 89 -1.80 20.94 28.87
C PRO A 89 -1.60 20.44 27.43
N LYS A 90 -1.23 21.36 26.53
CA LYS A 90 -0.94 21.04 25.11
C LYS A 90 0.10 19.93 25.01
N GLN A 91 -0.27 18.82 24.35
CA GLN A 91 0.62 17.69 24.11
C GLN A 91 1.82 18.11 23.23
N ASN A 92 3.02 17.65 23.59
CA ASN A 92 4.23 17.93 22.83
C ASN A 92 4.44 16.87 21.74
N TYR A 93 4.25 17.27 20.47
CA TYR A 93 4.36 16.38 19.31
C TYR A 93 5.79 16.30 18.71
N VAL A 94 6.78 17.02 19.24
CA VAL A 94 8.19 16.95 18.79
C VAL A 94 8.74 15.51 18.66
N PRO A 95 8.54 14.60 19.63
CA PRO A 95 9.01 13.21 19.49
C PRO A 95 8.32 12.44 18.35
N LEU A 96 7.05 12.73 18.04
CA LEU A 96 6.31 12.10 16.95
C LEU A 96 6.91 12.43 15.59
N TRP A 97 7.34 13.68 15.39
CA TRP A 97 8.03 14.11 14.16
C TRP A 97 9.37 13.38 13.95
N GLY A 98 10.10 13.10 15.04
CA GLY A 98 11.34 12.31 14.98
C GLY A 98 11.11 10.88 14.50
N ILE A 99 10.07 10.22 15.01
CA ILE A 99 9.70 8.85 14.61
C ILE A 99 9.27 8.83 13.14
N MET A 100 8.43 9.79 12.73
CA MET A 100 7.92 9.88 11.35
C MET A 100 9.05 10.13 10.34
N GLY A 101 10.02 10.99 10.68
CA GLY A 101 11.22 11.23 9.86
C GLY A 101 12.11 10.00 9.74
N GLY A 102 12.35 9.28 10.85
CA GLY A 102 13.14 8.04 10.84
C GLY A 102 12.51 6.95 9.97
N LEU A 103 11.19 6.78 10.06
CA LEU A 103 10.45 5.78 9.30
C LEU A 103 10.44 6.11 7.80
N GLY A 104 10.26 7.38 7.44
CA GLY A 104 10.38 7.86 6.05
C GLY A 104 11.78 7.66 5.46
N GLY A 105 12.83 7.94 6.24
CA GLY A 105 14.22 7.72 5.84
C GLY A 105 14.53 6.24 5.59
N ALA A 106 14.07 5.35 6.46
CA ALA A 106 14.23 3.91 6.29
C ALA A 106 13.56 3.39 5.01
N LEU A 107 12.33 3.83 4.72
CA LEU A 107 11.62 3.47 3.50
C LEU A 107 12.33 3.96 2.24
N LEU A 108 12.86 5.19 2.26
CA LEU A 108 13.67 5.71 1.15
C LEU A 108 14.94 4.88 0.94
N CYS A 109 15.67 4.56 2.01
CA CYS A 109 16.84 3.69 1.94
C CYS A 109 16.51 2.32 1.33
N ILE A 110 15.41 1.68 1.77
CA ILE A 110 14.95 0.40 1.21
C ILE A 110 14.62 0.55 -0.28
N PHE A 111 13.90 1.61 -0.67
CA PHE A 111 13.55 1.87 -2.07
C PHE A 111 14.79 2.05 -2.96
N PHE A 112 15.79 2.81 -2.50
CA PHE A 112 17.05 2.97 -3.23
C PHE A 112 17.85 1.66 -3.31
N LEU A 113 17.88 0.87 -2.24
CA LEU A 113 18.51 -0.45 -2.24
C LEU A 113 17.82 -1.41 -3.21
N TRP A 114 16.48 -1.41 -3.28
CA TRP A 114 15.72 -2.23 -4.23
C TRP A 114 15.97 -1.80 -5.67
N LYS A 115 15.93 -0.50 -5.96
CA LYS A 115 16.25 0.06 -7.30
C LYS A 115 17.69 -0.24 -7.74
N LYS A 116 18.61 -0.42 -6.79
CA LYS A 116 19.98 -0.85 -7.07
C LYS A 116 20.08 -2.37 -7.25
N ARG A 117 19.25 -3.15 -6.55
CA ARG A 117 19.24 -4.63 -6.60
C ARG A 117 18.62 -5.21 -7.87
N ASP A 118 17.67 -4.52 -8.51
CA ASP A 118 17.07 -4.95 -9.79
C ASP A 118 18.05 -4.91 -11.00
N ARG A 119 19.35 -4.82 -10.73
CA ARG A 119 20.38 -4.59 -11.72
C ARG A 119 21.34 -5.74 -11.96
N ALA A 120 21.14 -6.93 -11.41
CA ALA A 120 21.94 -8.09 -11.79
C ALA A 120 21.10 -9.36 -11.71
N THR A 121 20.56 -9.80 -12.84
CA THR A 121 20.01 -11.15 -12.99
C THR A 121 21.20 -12.11 -13.05
N LEU A 122 21.61 -12.61 -11.89
CA LEU A 122 22.58 -13.69 -11.77
C LEU A 122 21.94 -14.96 -12.29
N ILE A 123 22.53 -15.57 -13.33
CA ILE A 123 22.09 -16.86 -13.86
C ILE A 123 23.17 -17.88 -13.55
N TYR A 124 22.77 -19.04 -13.04
CA TYR A 124 23.66 -20.17 -12.88
C TYR A 124 23.82 -20.84 -14.24
N VAL A 125 25.04 -20.79 -14.78
CA VAL A 125 25.35 -21.32 -16.10
C VAL A 125 26.23 -22.57 -15.94
N GLU A 126 25.82 -23.67 -16.57
CA GLU A 126 26.61 -24.89 -16.60
C GLU A 126 27.71 -24.77 -17.68
N LYS A 127 28.98 -24.84 -17.25
CA LYS A 127 30.14 -24.80 -18.15
C LYS A 127 30.89 -26.13 -18.07
N GLY A 128 30.75 -26.96 -19.08
CA GLY A 128 31.46 -28.24 -19.20
C GLY A 128 30.55 -29.40 -19.59
N ASN A 129 31.16 -30.52 -19.98
CA ASN A 129 30.46 -31.67 -20.55
C ASN A 129 29.81 -32.61 -19.51
N HIS A 130 29.84 -32.28 -18.22
CA HIS A 130 29.32 -33.14 -17.14
C HIS A 130 29.11 -32.36 -15.83
N GLY A 131 28.02 -31.59 -15.69
CA GLY A 131 27.26 -31.45 -14.44
C GLY A 131 27.88 -30.81 -13.21
N GLN A 132 29.18 -30.54 -13.17
CA GLN A 132 29.92 -30.37 -11.91
C GLN A 132 30.38 -28.93 -11.61
N ASN A 133 30.27 -27.98 -12.55
CA ASN A 133 30.58 -26.57 -12.29
C ASN A 133 29.47 -25.64 -12.77
N LEU A 134 28.68 -25.14 -11.81
CA LEU A 134 27.75 -24.02 -12.00
C LEU A 134 28.49 -22.72 -11.70
N GLU A 135 28.80 -21.95 -12.73
CA GLU A 135 29.38 -20.62 -12.56
C GLU A 135 28.28 -19.54 -12.56
N LYS A 136 28.42 -18.56 -11.68
CA LYS A 136 27.53 -17.39 -11.66
C LYS A 136 27.89 -16.49 -12.84
N TYR A 137 26.97 -16.34 -13.79
CA TYR A 137 27.14 -15.49 -14.95
C TYR A 137 26.34 -14.18 -14.81
N GLU A 138 27.01 -13.05 -15.00
CA GLU A 138 26.37 -11.75 -15.11
C GLU A 138 26.00 -11.47 -16.58
N THR A 139 24.71 -11.53 -16.89
CA THR A 139 24.19 -11.32 -18.26
C THR A 139 24.13 -9.86 -18.70
N LYS A 140 24.39 -8.92 -17.79
CA LYS A 140 24.08 -7.49 -17.95
C LYS A 140 24.94 -6.72 -18.94
N SER A 141 26.19 -7.13 -19.15
CA SER A 141 27.12 -6.48 -20.09
C SER A 141 27.08 -7.09 -21.49
N CYS A 142 26.40 -8.21 -21.66
CA CYS A 142 26.42 -8.96 -22.92
C CYS A 142 25.35 -8.44 -23.87
N GLN A 143 25.67 -8.37 -25.16
CA GLN A 143 24.70 -8.03 -26.21
C GLN A 143 24.33 -9.28 -26.99
N TYR A 144 23.09 -9.31 -27.47
CA TYR A 144 22.68 -10.36 -28.39
C TYR A 144 23.44 -10.23 -29.70
N THR A 145 23.95 -11.38 -30.16
CA THR A 145 24.63 -11.49 -31.45
C THR A 145 23.93 -12.54 -32.30
N GLY A 146 24.09 -12.49 -33.63
CA GLY A 146 23.60 -13.55 -34.51
C GLY A 146 22.08 -13.53 -34.77
N LYS A 147 21.58 -14.71 -35.16
CA LYS A 147 20.17 -14.97 -35.48
C LYS A 147 19.79 -16.40 -35.11
N LEU A 148 18.50 -16.62 -34.89
CA LEU A 148 17.88 -17.93 -34.69
C LEU A 148 17.15 -18.33 -35.96
N ASN A 149 17.48 -19.49 -36.51
CA ASN A 149 16.67 -20.12 -37.55
C ASN A 149 15.76 -21.15 -36.87
N ILE A 150 14.45 -20.99 -37.02
CA ILE A 150 13.43 -21.79 -36.34
C ILE A 150 12.71 -22.63 -37.39
N TYR A 151 12.64 -23.94 -37.12
CA TYR A 151 11.98 -24.94 -37.94
C TYR A 151 10.95 -25.65 -37.07
N VAL A 152 9.70 -25.72 -37.53
CA VAL A 152 8.69 -26.58 -36.91
C VAL A 152 8.78 -27.91 -37.64
N VAL A 153 9.35 -28.92 -36.98
CA VAL A 153 9.57 -30.24 -37.57
C VAL A 153 8.25 -31.01 -37.65
N GLN A 154 7.47 -30.92 -36.57
CA GLN A 154 6.17 -31.56 -36.47
C GLN A 154 5.21 -30.67 -35.68
N SER A 155 3.94 -30.67 -36.07
CA SER A 155 2.88 -29.93 -35.40
C SER A 155 1.69 -30.85 -35.15
N LYS A 156 1.14 -30.84 -33.94
CA LYS A 156 -0.10 -31.59 -33.61
C LYS A 156 -1.25 -31.28 -34.55
N SER A 157 -1.34 -30.05 -35.06
CA SER A 157 -2.42 -29.66 -35.98
C SER A 157 -2.20 -30.14 -37.42
N GLY A 158 -1.05 -30.79 -37.72
CA GLY A 158 -0.63 -31.12 -39.08
C GLY A 158 -0.36 -29.90 -39.96
N LYS A 159 -0.33 -28.69 -39.36
CA LYS A 159 -0.07 -27.45 -40.10
C LYS A 159 1.42 -27.32 -40.34
N ASP A 160 1.78 -27.15 -41.61
CA ASP A 160 3.14 -26.83 -42.03
C ASP A 160 3.46 -25.35 -41.78
N TYR A 161 4.65 -25.08 -41.27
CA TYR A 161 5.14 -23.74 -40.98
C TYR A 161 6.44 -23.50 -41.73
N PRO A 162 6.55 -22.40 -42.50
CA PRO A 162 7.78 -22.12 -43.23
C PRO A 162 8.94 -21.85 -42.26
N PRO A 163 10.18 -22.22 -42.64
CA PRO A 163 11.37 -21.84 -41.89
C PRO A 163 11.42 -20.35 -41.61
N SER A 164 11.53 -19.98 -40.33
CA SER A 164 11.50 -18.59 -39.89
C SER A 164 12.85 -18.18 -39.32
N THR A 165 13.26 -16.93 -39.58
CA THR A 165 14.51 -16.39 -39.07
C THR A 165 14.23 -15.23 -38.13
N PHE A 166 14.80 -15.28 -36.94
CA PHE A 166 14.67 -14.24 -35.93
C PHE A 166 16.03 -13.61 -35.64
N PHE A 167 16.16 -12.30 -35.88
CA PHE A 167 17.39 -11.56 -35.64
C PHE A 167 17.51 -11.20 -34.15
N LEU A 168 18.62 -11.64 -33.55
CA LEU A 168 19.00 -11.32 -32.17
C LEU A 168 19.86 -10.07 -32.12
N PHE A 169 20.72 -9.88 -33.13
CA PHE A 169 21.55 -8.68 -33.26
C PHE A 169 20.72 -7.38 -33.25
N GLY A 170 21.27 -6.34 -32.62
CA GLY A 170 20.62 -5.02 -32.51
C GLY A 170 19.49 -4.94 -31.47
N ARG A 171 19.11 -6.06 -30.84
CA ARG A 171 18.11 -6.06 -29.76
C ARG A 171 18.71 -5.66 -28.41
N LYS A 172 17.84 -5.14 -27.54
CA LYS A 172 18.20 -4.81 -26.15
C LYS A 172 18.68 -6.06 -25.42
N SER A 173 19.71 -5.90 -24.58
CA SER A 173 20.26 -6.95 -23.70
C SER A 173 19.33 -7.31 -22.53
N THR A 174 18.09 -7.66 -22.83
CA THR A 174 17.04 -8.01 -21.87
C THR A 174 16.57 -9.42 -22.11
N ARG A 175 16.02 -10.07 -21.06
CA ARG A 175 15.40 -11.40 -21.19
C ARG A 175 14.38 -11.42 -22.33
N MET A 176 14.35 -12.49 -23.11
CA MET A 176 13.34 -12.73 -24.14
C MET A 176 12.76 -14.13 -23.98
N THR A 177 11.43 -14.25 -24.03
CA THR A 177 10.76 -15.55 -23.96
C THR A 177 10.63 -16.17 -25.35
N PHE A 178 10.63 -17.50 -25.42
CA PHE A 178 10.48 -18.20 -26.69
C PHE A 178 9.09 -17.97 -27.30
N ALA A 179 8.04 -17.93 -26.47
CA ALA A 179 6.69 -17.58 -26.92
C ALA A 179 6.65 -16.23 -27.65
N TRP A 180 7.33 -15.20 -27.13
CA TRP A 180 7.41 -13.91 -27.81
C TRP A 180 8.17 -13.99 -29.14
N ILE A 181 9.27 -14.76 -29.20
CA ILE A 181 9.99 -14.99 -30.47
C ILE A 181 9.07 -15.65 -31.52
N LEU A 182 8.28 -16.65 -31.11
CA LEU A 182 7.33 -17.34 -31.99
C LEU A 182 6.22 -16.39 -32.47
N GLU A 183 5.73 -15.51 -31.60
CA GLU A 183 4.76 -14.48 -31.96
C GLU A 183 5.32 -13.54 -33.04
N GLN A 184 6.57 -13.09 -32.90
CA GLN A 184 7.24 -12.27 -33.92
C GLN A 184 7.39 -13.02 -35.26
N CYS A 185 7.59 -14.34 -35.22
CA CYS A 185 7.64 -15.20 -36.40
C CYS A 185 6.26 -15.61 -36.93
N LYS A 186 5.15 -15.15 -36.31
CA LYS A 186 3.76 -15.53 -36.65
C LYS A 186 3.49 -17.04 -36.55
N ILE A 187 4.24 -17.75 -35.71
CA ILE A 187 4.07 -19.19 -35.47
C ILE A 187 3.12 -19.35 -34.28
N LYS A 188 1.97 -19.99 -34.51
CA LYS A 188 0.96 -20.27 -33.49
C LYS A 188 0.93 -21.77 -33.20
N LEU A 189 1.81 -22.20 -32.31
CA LEU A 189 1.72 -23.52 -31.70
C LEU A 189 0.54 -23.46 -30.71
N GLY A 190 -0.20 -24.55 -30.51
CA GLY A 190 -1.37 -24.57 -29.63
C GLY A 190 -1.09 -24.08 -28.20
N SER A 191 -2.15 -23.97 -27.38
CA SER A 191 -2.22 -23.27 -26.09
C SER A 191 -1.24 -23.66 -24.98
N SER A 192 -0.30 -24.56 -25.22
CA SER A 192 0.60 -25.08 -24.20
C SER A 192 1.99 -25.28 -24.82
N GLY A 193 3.02 -24.54 -24.38
CA GLY A 193 4.37 -25.11 -24.42
C GLY A 193 5.54 -24.30 -24.99
N PRO A 194 5.61 -22.96 -24.89
CA PRO A 194 6.96 -22.37 -24.83
C PRO A 194 7.10 -21.09 -23.97
N GLU A 195 6.10 -20.73 -23.18
CA GLU A 195 6.04 -19.41 -22.49
C GLU A 195 7.22 -19.15 -21.55
N ASP A 196 7.70 -20.21 -20.90
CA ASP A 196 8.71 -20.16 -19.84
C ASP A 196 10.12 -20.57 -20.31
N ILE A 197 10.34 -20.74 -21.62
CA ILE A 197 11.70 -20.92 -22.15
C ILE A 197 12.29 -19.53 -22.39
N VAL A 198 13.37 -19.20 -21.70
CA VAL A 198 13.94 -17.84 -21.67
C VAL A 198 15.34 -17.82 -22.26
N PHE A 199 15.59 -16.83 -23.10
CA PHE A 199 16.87 -16.54 -23.71
C PHE A 199 17.47 -15.30 -23.05
N TYR A 200 18.77 -15.33 -22.75
CA TYR A 200 19.57 -14.21 -22.27
C TYR A 200 20.82 -14.04 -23.14
N PRO A 201 21.34 -12.81 -23.31
CA PRO A 201 22.63 -12.62 -23.96
C PRO A 201 23.73 -13.18 -23.06
N GLY A 202 24.65 -13.96 -23.63
CA GLY A 202 25.81 -14.52 -22.96
C GLY A 202 27.12 -13.90 -23.45
N ALA A 203 28.20 -14.13 -22.70
CA ALA A 203 29.54 -13.76 -23.16
C ALA A 203 29.98 -14.64 -24.34
N ASP A 204 31.09 -14.30 -24.98
CA ASP A 204 31.70 -15.10 -26.05
C ASP A 204 30.75 -15.42 -27.22
N LYS A 205 29.83 -14.49 -27.52
CA LYS A 205 28.82 -14.61 -28.59
C LYS A 205 27.89 -15.80 -28.38
N ALA A 206 27.68 -16.22 -27.13
CA ALA A 206 26.72 -17.24 -26.76
C ALA A 206 25.34 -16.64 -26.45
N VAL A 207 24.31 -17.48 -26.53
CA VAL A 207 22.99 -17.19 -25.98
C VAL A 207 22.75 -18.17 -24.85
N ILE A 208 22.41 -17.66 -23.66
CA ILE A 208 22.07 -18.51 -22.52
C ILE A 208 20.60 -18.88 -22.64
N VAL A 209 20.32 -20.17 -22.70
CA VAL A 209 18.97 -20.72 -22.75
C VAL A 209 18.65 -21.35 -21.40
N MET A 210 17.55 -20.90 -20.81
CA MET A 210 17.04 -21.43 -19.55
C MET A 210 15.63 -21.96 -19.77
N ASP A 211 15.47 -23.24 -19.50
CA ASP A 211 14.17 -23.89 -19.53
C ASP A 211 13.49 -23.73 -18.15
N GLN A 212 12.37 -23.01 -18.09
CA GLN A 212 11.55 -22.91 -16.88
C GLN A 212 10.14 -23.50 -17.10
N SER A 213 9.89 -24.11 -18.25
CA SER A 213 8.55 -24.59 -18.58
C SER A 213 8.23 -25.88 -17.85
N LYS A 214 6.95 -26.07 -17.51
CA LYS A 214 6.46 -27.33 -16.95
C LYS A 214 6.09 -28.36 -18.02
N GLN A 215 5.80 -27.89 -19.23
CA GLN A 215 5.12 -28.63 -20.28
C GLN A 215 5.98 -28.77 -21.56
N CYS A 216 7.30 -28.65 -21.44
CA CYS A 216 8.20 -28.83 -22.58
C CYS A 216 9.48 -29.53 -22.13
N THR A 217 10.18 -30.10 -23.08
CA THR A 217 11.54 -30.59 -22.91
C THR A 217 12.43 -29.84 -23.88
N VAL A 218 13.43 -29.14 -23.35
CA VAL A 218 14.44 -28.47 -24.16
C VAL A 218 15.72 -29.28 -24.15
N MET A 219 16.27 -29.53 -25.33
CA MET A 219 17.53 -30.24 -25.52
C MET A 219 18.53 -29.36 -26.26
N ARG A 220 19.79 -29.42 -25.83
CA ARG A 220 20.95 -28.87 -26.55
C ARG A 220 21.75 -30.04 -27.12
N GLY A 221 21.74 -30.19 -28.45
CA GLY A 221 22.33 -31.38 -29.08
C GLY A 221 21.66 -32.67 -28.59
N MET A 222 22.35 -33.45 -27.76
CA MET A 222 21.84 -34.69 -27.14
C MET A 222 21.54 -34.56 -25.64
N GLU A 223 21.79 -33.39 -25.05
CA GLU A 223 21.65 -33.15 -23.62
C GLU A 223 20.31 -32.48 -23.31
N ILE A 224 19.57 -33.02 -22.34
CA ILE A 224 18.35 -32.40 -21.83
C ILE A 224 18.72 -31.29 -20.85
N LEU A 225 18.20 -30.08 -21.06
CA LEU A 225 18.43 -28.95 -20.17
C LEU A 225 17.66 -29.15 -18.86
N LYS A 226 18.37 -29.04 -17.73
CA LYS A 226 17.71 -29.05 -16.42
C LYS A 226 16.92 -27.75 -16.21
N LYS A 227 15.76 -27.88 -15.57
CA LYS A 227 14.87 -26.75 -15.29
C LYS A 227 15.54 -25.71 -14.39
N GLY A 228 15.40 -24.42 -14.72
CA GLY A 228 15.92 -23.29 -13.95
C GLY A 228 17.44 -23.08 -14.02
N ILE A 229 18.16 -23.88 -14.81
CA ILE A 229 19.60 -23.71 -15.06
C ILE A 229 19.79 -23.14 -16.47
N GLY A 230 20.69 -22.16 -16.61
CA GLY A 230 21.05 -21.58 -17.89
C GLY A 230 22.13 -22.42 -18.57
N TYR A 231 21.99 -22.65 -19.87
CA TYR A 231 23.00 -23.35 -20.67
C TYR A 231 23.46 -22.44 -21.80
N PRO A 232 24.78 -22.29 -22.01
CA PRO A 232 25.28 -21.49 -23.11
C PRO A 232 25.08 -22.27 -24.42
N VAL A 233 24.58 -21.56 -25.42
CA VAL A 233 24.39 -22.04 -26.78
C VAL A 233 25.25 -21.19 -27.71
N PHE A 234 26.22 -21.82 -28.36
CA PHE A 234 27.16 -21.18 -29.27
C PHE A 234 26.71 -21.28 -30.72
N TYR A 235 27.37 -20.53 -31.60
CA TYR A 235 27.05 -20.60 -33.03
C TYR A 235 27.21 -22.02 -33.58
N HIS A 236 26.29 -22.37 -34.48
CA HIS A 236 26.14 -23.68 -35.12
C HIS A 236 25.62 -24.79 -34.20
N GLU A 237 25.37 -24.50 -32.93
CA GLU A 237 24.63 -25.41 -32.07
C GLU A 237 23.13 -25.36 -32.38
N LYS A 238 22.47 -26.47 -32.07
CA LYS A 238 21.03 -26.63 -32.22
C LYS A 238 20.36 -26.86 -30.88
N LEU A 239 19.13 -26.36 -30.79
CA LEU A 239 18.20 -26.65 -29.71
C LEU A 239 17.01 -27.39 -30.29
N THR A 240 16.60 -28.45 -29.61
CA THR A 240 15.37 -29.17 -29.93
C THR A 240 14.39 -28.94 -28.80
N ILE A 241 13.16 -28.55 -29.13
CA ILE A 241 12.10 -28.31 -28.16
C ILE A 241 10.93 -29.22 -28.51
N THR A 242 10.57 -30.10 -27.58
CA THR A 242 9.42 -30.98 -27.68
C THR A 242 8.36 -30.50 -26.68
N LEU A 243 7.13 -30.29 -27.15
CA LEU A 243 6.01 -29.87 -26.32
C LEU A 243 5.39 -31.07 -25.56
N GLU A 244 4.60 -30.81 -24.52
CA GLU A 244 3.93 -31.83 -23.70
C GLU A 244 3.03 -32.76 -24.51
N ASP A 245 2.51 -32.31 -25.65
CA ASP A 245 1.72 -33.14 -26.54
C ASP A 245 2.51 -34.30 -27.17
N GLY A 246 3.84 -34.30 -27.04
CA GLY A 246 4.75 -35.31 -27.57
C GLY A 246 4.78 -35.39 -29.10
N MET A 247 4.10 -34.46 -29.78
CA MET A 247 3.89 -34.48 -31.24
C MET A 247 4.38 -33.21 -31.89
N THR A 248 4.40 -32.09 -31.16
CA THR A 248 4.91 -30.82 -31.67
C THR A 248 6.39 -30.70 -31.32
N GLU A 249 7.23 -30.66 -32.36
CA GLU A 249 8.68 -30.57 -32.24
C GLU A 249 9.22 -29.38 -33.03
N LEU A 250 10.14 -28.64 -32.41
CA LEU A 250 10.82 -27.51 -32.99
C LEU A 250 12.33 -27.69 -32.94
N GLU A 251 12.99 -27.27 -34.01
CA GLU A 251 14.44 -27.20 -34.08
C GLU A 251 14.86 -25.74 -34.28
N ILE A 252 15.77 -25.27 -33.44
CA ILE A 252 16.31 -23.91 -33.48
C ILE A 252 17.81 -24.01 -33.71
N HIS A 253 18.31 -23.36 -34.74
CA HIS A 253 19.74 -23.24 -34.98
C HIS A 253 20.20 -21.82 -34.69
N TYR A 254 21.18 -21.70 -33.79
CA TYR A 254 21.82 -20.43 -33.54
C TYR A 254 22.94 -20.19 -34.54
N LYS A 255 22.87 -19.12 -35.34
CA LYS A 255 23.83 -18.84 -36.41
C LYS A 255 24.39 -17.42 -36.29
N ASN A 256 25.63 -17.28 -36.73
CA ASN A 256 26.24 -15.96 -36.92
C ASN A 256 25.56 -15.23 -38.08
N LEU A 257 25.52 -13.90 -38.01
CA LEU A 257 25.09 -13.07 -39.13
C LEU A 257 26.12 -13.12 -40.26
N LYS A 258 25.66 -13.30 -41.50
CA LYS A 258 26.49 -13.07 -42.67
C LYS A 258 26.86 -11.59 -42.75
N PRO A 259 28.00 -11.22 -43.37
CA PRO A 259 28.43 -9.82 -43.46
C PRO A 259 27.33 -8.86 -43.95
N ARG A 260 26.61 -9.25 -45.00
CA ARG A 260 25.49 -8.47 -45.58
C ARG A 260 24.28 -8.28 -44.67
N GLU A 261 24.12 -9.13 -43.66
CA GLU A 261 22.98 -9.09 -42.72
C GLU A 261 23.26 -8.19 -41.52
N ARG A 262 24.48 -7.66 -41.39
CA ARG A 262 24.85 -6.74 -40.30
C ARG A 262 24.55 -5.27 -40.62
N ASP A 263 24.34 -4.99 -41.90
CA ASP A 263 24.10 -3.64 -42.43
C ASP A 263 22.59 -3.32 -42.59
N MET A 264 21.70 -4.24 -42.17
CA MET A 264 20.24 -4.09 -42.18
C MET A 264 19.71 -3.67 -40.80
#